data_AF-A0A7C8YB50-F1
#
_entry.id   AF-A0A7C8YB50-F1
#
_cell.length_a   1.000
_cell.length_b   1.000
_cell.length_c   1.000
_cell.angle_alpha   90.00
_cell.angle_beta   90.00
_cell.angle_gamma   90.00
#
_symmetry.space_group_name_H-M   'P 1'
#
loop_
_entity.id
_entity.type
_entity.pdbx_description
1 polymer ?
#
loop_
_entity_poly.entity_id
_entity_poly.type
_entity_poly.pdbx_seq_one_letter_code
_entity_poly.pdbx_strand_id
1 'polypeptide(L)'
;RMPRCRHGYFHVVNNDYTHWEMYAIGGSAEPTINSQGNRFLAPLNPFAKEVTKRIRTSENVWKNWNWRSEDDLLLNGAFFIPSGTGPSASYAKATSLAAKPSSLVGSLTATAGVLNCRRGHPC
;
A
#
# COMPACT_ATOMS: atom_id res chain seq x y z
N ARG A 1 -2.35 -3.55 10.14
CA ARG A 1 -1.89 -4.47 9.06
C ARG A 1 -2.70 -4.15 7.81
N MET A 2 -2.15 -3.43 6.85
CA MET A 2 -2.94 -2.79 5.79
C MET A 2 -2.23 -2.80 4.41
N PRO A 3 -2.14 -3.94 3.71
CA PRO A 3 -2.46 -5.30 4.12
C PRO A 3 -1.26 -6.04 4.76
N ARG A 4 -1.48 -7.29 5.18
CA ARG A 4 -0.41 -8.29 5.37
C ARG A 4 -0.59 -9.42 4.35
N CYS A 5 0.29 -9.46 3.35
CA CYS A 5 0.21 -10.37 2.21
C CYS A 5 0.96 -11.69 2.44
N ARG A 6 0.49 -12.78 1.83
CA ARG A 6 1.20 -14.07 1.81
C ARG A 6 0.95 -14.75 0.47
N HIS A 7 2.02 -15.10 -0.25
CA HIS A 7 1.98 -15.57 -1.64
C HIS A 7 1.20 -14.61 -2.56
N GLY A 8 1.01 -14.96 -3.83
CA GLY A 8 0.11 -14.24 -4.73
C GLY A 8 0.55 -12.82 -5.11
N TYR A 9 -0.37 -12.10 -5.74
CA TYR A 9 -0.16 -10.77 -6.29
C TYR A 9 -1.17 -9.79 -5.68
N PHE A 10 -0.67 -8.63 -5.24
CA PHE A 10 -1.50 -7.58 -4.65
C PHE A 10 -1.21 -6.25 -5.34
N HIS A 11 -2.26 -5.64 -5.87
CA HIS A 11 -2.24 -4.27 -6.33
C HIS A 11 -2.86 -3.37 -5.25
N VAL A 12 -2.03 -2.57 -4.60
CA VAL A 12 -2.43 -1.60 -3.58
C VAL A 12 -2.46 -0.23 -4.24
N VAL A 13 -3.66 0.27 -4.56
CA VAL A 13 -3.84 1.45 -5.41
C VAL A 13 -4.73 2.50 -4.77
N ASN A 14 -4.29 3.77 -4.80
CA ASN A 14 -5.05 4.95 -4.36
C ASN A 14 -5.70 4.87 -2.96
N ASN A 15 -5.01 4.29 -1.97
CA ASN A 15 -5.45 4.25 -0.58
C ASN A 15 -4.81 5.39 0.25
N ASP A 16 -5.53 5.92 1.24
CA ASP A 16 -5.00 6.86 2.23
C ASP A 16 -4.62 6.12 3.52
N TYR A 17 -3.33 6.00 3.77
CA TYR A 17 -2.78 5.36 4.96
C TYR A 17 -2.37 6.40 5.98
N THR A 18 -2.94 6.26 7.17
CA THR A 18 -2.60 7.08 8.32
C THR A 18 -2.46 6.18 9.56
N HIS A 19 -1.80 6.68 10.61
CA HIS A 19 -1.83 6.11 11.96
C HIS A 19 -1.46 4.62 12.08
N TRP A 20 -0.59 4.07 11.23
CA TRP A 20 -0.08 2.72 11.48
C TRP A 20 0.84 2.71 12.69
N GLU A 21 0.77 1.66 13.51
CA GLU A 21 1.59 1.57 14.73
C GLU A 21 2.99 1.01 14.48
N MET A 22 3.11 0.10 13.51
CA MET A 22 4.35 -0.64 13.23
C MET A 22 4.75 -0.61 11.76
N TYR A 23 3.78 -0.81 10.86
CA TYR A 23 3.94 -0.75 9.41
C TYR A 23 2.56 -0.62 8.75
N ALA A 24 2.51 -0.07 7.54
CA ALA A 24 1.29 -0.05 6.73
C ALA A 24 1.16 -1.38 5.97
N ILE A 25 2.09 -1.65 5.05
CA ILE A 25 2.10 -2.82 4.15
C ILE A 25 3.11 -3.85 4.67
N GLY A 26 2.72 -5.10 4.77
CA GLY A 26 3.65 -6.15 5.17
C GLY A 26 3.40 -7.46 4.45
N GLY A 27 4.31 -8.42 4.64
CA GLY A 27 4.16 -9.72 4.01
C GLY A 27 5.17 -10.76 4.43
N SER A 28 4.86 -12.01 4.08
CA SER A 28 5.69 -13.20 4.33
C SER A 28 5.48 -14.20 3.21
N ALA A 29 6.44 -15.10 2.97
CA ALA A 29 6.33 -16.13 1.94
C ALA A 29 6.07 -15.57 0.53
N GLU A 30 6.95 -14.65 0.11
CA GLU A 30 7.07 -14.19 -1.29
C GLU A 30 5.78 -13.69 -1.96
N PRO A 31 5.06 -12.70 -1.38
CA PRO A 31 4.03 -11.99 -2.11
C PRO A 31 4.67 -11.00 -3.09
N THR A 32 4.04 -10.80 -4.25
CA THR A 32 4.31 -9.66 -5.14
C THR A 32 3.39 -8.50 -4.77
N ILE A 33 3.95 -7.32 -4.52
CA ILE A 33 3.21 -6.13 -4.10
C ILE A 33 3.50 -4.98 -5.05
N ASN A 34 2.45 -4.48 -5.70
CA ASN A 34 2.48 -3.24 -6.46
C ASN A 34 1.77 -2.13 -5.67
N SER A 35 2.52 -1.18 -5.12
CA SER A 35 1.97 0.02 -4.49
C SER A 35 1.97 1.15 -5.51
N GLN A 36 0.79 1.68 -5.86
CA GLN A 36 0.64 2.74 -6.86
C GLN A 36 -0.28 3.88 -6.39
N GLY A 37 0.22 5.11 -6.46
CA GLY A 37 -0.59 6.32 -6.25
C GLY A 37 -1.27 6.41 -4.89
N ASN A 38 -0.77 5.73 -3.86
CA ASN A 38 -1.29 5.80 -2.50
C ASN A 38 -0.75 7.05 -1.78
N ARG A 39 -1.35 7.37 -0.64
CA ARG A 39 -0.84 8.39 0.29
C ARG A 39 -0.47 7.72 1.60
N PHE A 40 0.75 7.94 2.07
CA PHE A 40 1.27 7.41 3.33
C PHE A 40 1.67 8.55 4.24
N LEU A 41 0.85 8.84 5.26
CA LEU A 41 1.19 9.78 6.32
C LEU A 41 1.72 9.01 7.53
N ALA A 42 3.04 9.00 7.68
CA ALA A 42 3.67 8.31 8.81
C ALA A 42 3.21 8.88 10.15
N PRO A 43 3.06 8.04 11.19
CA PRO A 43 2.78 8.49 12.55
C PRO A 43 3.93 9.35 13.11
N LEU A 44 3.68 10.03 14.23
CA LEU A 44 4.72 10.80 14.93
C LEU A 44 5.85 9.92 15.48
N ASN A 45 5.57 8.65 15.77
CA ASN A 45 6.57 7.70 16.25
C ASN A 45 7.74 7.57 15.25
N PRO A 46 8.98 7.94 15.63
CA PRO A 46 10.14 7.87 14.74
C PRO A 46 10.52 6.45 14.34
N PHE A 47 10.08 5.43 15.08
CA PHE A 47 10.34 4.02 14.78
C PHE A 47 9.33 3.39 13.82
N ALA A 48 8.32 4.14 13.38
CA ALA A 48 7.26 3.67 12.49
C ALA A 48 7.21 4.45 11.16
N LYS A 49 8.38 4.79 10.61
CA LYS A 49 8.50 5.53 9.34
C LYS A 49 8.56 4.63 8.10
N GLU A 50 9.02 3.39 8.26
CA GLU A 50 8.99 2.43 7.14
C GLU A 50 7.55 1.98 6.88
N VAL A 51 7.09 2.21 5.65
CA VAL A 51 5.76 1.76 5.17
C VAL A 51 5.70 0.23 5.13
N THR A 52 6.82 -0.41 4.78
CA THR A 52 6.95 -1.83 4.50
C THR A 52 7.38 -2.66 5.71
N LYS A 53 6.94 -3.92 5.80
CA LYS A 53 7.50 -4.90 6.74
C LYS A 53 7.56 -6.32 6.17
N ARG A 54 8.78 -6.85 6.03
CA ARG A 54 9.02 -8.27 5.73
C ARG A 54 9.03 -9.06 7.04
N ILE A 55 8.15 -10.06 7.14
CA ILE A 55 7.85 -10.72 8.42
C ILE A 55 8.60 -12.03 8.52
N ARG A 56 9.49 -12.14 9.52
CA ARG A 56 10.24 -13.37 9.84
C ARG A 56 11.00 -13.93 8.62
N THR A 57 11.64 -13.06 7.86
CA THR A 57 12.41 -13.45 6.68
C THR A 57 13.70 -12.63 6.67
N SER A 58 14.81 -13.29 6.42
CA SER A 58 16.12 -12.64 6.32
C SER A 58 16.24 -11.85 5.02
N GLU A 59 17.08 -10.82 5.04
CA GLU A 59 17.25 -9.88 3.94
C GLU A 59 17.73 -10.52 2.64
N ASN A 60 18.63 -11.50 2.73
CA ASN A 60 19.10 -12.29 1.59
C ASN A 60 17.97 -13.08 0.88
N VAL A 61 16.85 -13.34 1.57
CA VAL A 61 15.69 -14.03 0.99
C VAL A 61 14.70 -13.01 0.43
N TRP A 62 14.26 -12.05 1.26
CA TRP A 62 13.18 -11.16 0.84
C TRP A 62 13.61 -10.09 -0.17
N LYS A 63 14.91 -9.79 -0.31
CA LYS A 63 15.41 -8.87 -1.36
C LYS A 63 15.04 -9.33 -2.77
N ASN A 64 14.77 -10.62 -2.96
CA ASN A 64 14.33 -11.19 -4.23
C ASN A 64 12.81 -11.06 -4.45
N TRP A 65 12.03 -10.66 -3.43
CA TRP A 65 10.59 -10.49 -3.56
C TRP A 65 10.26 -9.20 -4.30
N ASN A 66 9.26 -9.24 -5.18
CA ASN A 66 8.87 -8.12 -6.02
C ASN A 66 7.95 -7.14 -5.29
N TRP A 67 8.53 -6.13 -4.63
CA TRP A 67 7.79 -5.08 -3.92
C TRP A 67 8.15 -3.72 -4.52
N ARG A 68 7.15 -3.06 -5.09
CA ARG A 68 7.30 -1.80 -5.82
C ARG A 68 6.44 -0.71 -5.20
N SER A 69 6.93 0.52 -5.26
CA SER A 69 6.20 1.76 -5.03
C SER A 69 6.35 2.67 -6.26
N GLU A 70 5.26 3.25 -6.73
CA GLU A 70 5.21 4.14 -7.90
C GLU A 70 4.17 5.23 -7.67
N ASP A 71 4.56 6.50 -7.86
CA ASP A 71 3.73 7.69 -7.65
C ASP A 71 3.05 7.81 -6.28
N ASP A 72 3.53 7.06 -5.28
CA ASP A 72 3.05 7.14 -3.90
C ASP A 72 3.51 8.46 -3.24
N LEU A 73 2.61 9.11 -2.52
CA LEU A 73 2.90 10.31 -1.73
C LEU A 73 3.34 9.90 -0.32
N LEU A 74 4.61 10.15 0.00
CA LEU A 74 5.22 9.82 1.28
C LEU A 74 5.34 11.08 2.15
N LEU A 75 4.65 11.11 3.29
CA LEU A 75 4.57 12.29 4.17
C LEU A 75 5.12 11.98 5.57
N ASN A 76 5.55 13.03 6.26
CA ASN A 76 6.07 12.95 7.64
C ASN A 76 7.23 11.95 7.80
N GLY A 77 8.12 11.89 6.81
CA GLY A 77 9.27 10.99 6.79
C GLY A 77 8.93 9.53 6.49
N ALA A 78 7.73 9.23 6.00
CA ALA A 78 7.41 7.90 5.48
C ALA A 78 8.40 7.51 4.37
N PHE A 79 8.80 6.24 4.33
CA PHE A 79 9.58 5.70 3.23
C PHE A 79 9.20 4.26 2.91
N PHE A 80 9.35 3.90 1.63
CA PHE A 80 9.10 2.56 1.13
C PHE A 80 10.45 1.94 0.73
N ILE A 81 10.75 0.74 1.22
CA ILE A 81 11.93 -0.01 0.76
C ILE A 81 11.47 -0.95 -0.36
N PRO A 82 11.83 -0.74 -1.63
CA PRO A 82 11.51 -1.66 -2.72
C PRO A 82 12.44 -2.88 -2.74
N SER A 83 12.04 -3.92 -3.47
CA SER A 83 12.85 -5.13 -3.68
C SER A 83 12.45 -5.85 -4.98
N GLY A 84 13.28 -6.79 -5.43
CA GLY A 84 13.07 -7.54 -6.67
C GLY A 84 13.60 -6.81 -7.92
N THR A 85 13.44 -7.43 -9.08
CA THR A 85 14.12 -7.05 -10.33
C THR A 85 13.33 -6.06 -11.20
N GLY A 86 12.42 -5.27 -10.62
CA GLY A 86 11.61 -4.31 -11.37
C GLY A 86 10.41 -4.95 -12.09
N PRO A 87 9.79 -4.26 -13.08
CA PRO A 87 8.45 -4.59 -13.58
C PRO A 87 8.41 -5.95 -14.28
N SER A 88 8.04 -6.98 -13.52
CA SER A 88 7.72 -8.30 -14.04
C SER A 88 6.40 -8.26 -14.82
N ALA A 89 6.28 -9.04 -15.88
CA ALA A 89 5.03 -9.22 -16.64
C ALA A 89 3.83 -9.64 -15.76
N SER A 90 4.07 -10.02 -14.49
CA SER A 90 3.04 -10.28 -13.48
C SER A 90 2.21 -9.05 -13.08
N TYR A 91 2.75 -7.83 -13.19
CA TYR A 91 2.00 -6.60 -12.85
C TYR A 91 0.88 -6.28 -13.85
N ALA A 92 1.01 -6.76 -15.10
CA ALA A 92 0.04 -6.53 -16.17
C ALA A 92 -1.27 -7.32 -16.00
N LYS A 93 -1.32 -8.28 -15.08
CA LYS A 93 -2.51 -9.15 -14.88
C LYS A 93 -3.64 -8.49 -14.09
N ALA A 94 -3.48 -7.26 -13.60
CA ALA A 94 -4.46 -6.59 -12.72
C ALA A 94 -4.91 -5.18 -13.17
N THR A 95 -4.64 -4.80 -14.42
CA THR A 95 -4.97 -3.48 -14.95
C THR A 95 -6.46 -3.40 -15.32
N SER A 96 -7.34 -3.18 -14.33
CA SER A 96 -8.71 -2.74 -14.62
C SER A 96 -8.80 -1.22 -14.79
N LEU A 97 -7.96 -0.45 -14.08
CA LEU A 97 -7.88 1.02 -14.14
C LEU A 97 -6.46 1.50 -13.82
N ALA A 98 -6.02 2.57 -14.48
CA ALA A 98 -4.76 3.24 -14.16
C ALA A 98 -4.86 3.96 -12.81
N ALA A 99 -3.78 3.92 -12.03
CA ALA A 99 -3.69 4.67 -10.78
C ALA A 99 -3.88 6.18 -11.03
N LYS A 100 -4.64 6.84 -10.16
CA LYS A 100 -4.76 8.30 -10.15
C LYS A 100 -3.58 8.92 -9.40
N PRO A 101 -3.26 10.21 -9.65
CA PRO A 101 -2.25 10.92 -8.86
C PRO A 101 -2.54 10.83 -7.36
N SER A 102 -1.51 10.58 -6.56
CA SER A 102 -1.61 10.46 -5.10
C SER A 102 -2.12 11.73 -4.40
N SER A 103 -2.00 12.88 -5.04
CA SER A 103 -2.61 14.14 -4.59
C SER A 103 -4.14 14.12 -4.54
N LEU A 104 -4.80 13.25 -5.33
CA LEU A 104 -6.26 13.11 -5.34
C LEU A 104 -6.76 12.10 -4.30
N VAL A 105 -5.89 11.34 -3.65
CA VAL A 105 -6.27 10.24 -2.74
C VAL A 105 -7.17 10.73 -1.60
N GLY A 106 -6.89 11.92 -1.05
CA GLY A 106 -7.75 12.50 -0.01
C GLY A 106 -9.20 12.68 -0.48
N SER A 107 -9.41 13.16 -1.70
CA SER A 107 -10.76 13.29 -2.29
C SER A 107 -11.35 11.94 -2.69
N LEU A 108 -10.54 11.04 -3.27
CA LEU A 108 -10.98 9.71 -3.69
C LEU A 108 -11.46 8.84 -2.52
N THR A 109 -10.91 9.06 -1.33
CA THR A 109 -11.23 8.30 -0.11
C THR A 109 -12.12 9.06 0.87
N ALA A 110 -12.55 10.28 0.53
CA ALA A 110 -13.36 11.13 1.40
C ALA A 110 -14.74 10.52 1.76
N THR A 111 -15.28 9.67 0.87
CA THR A 111 -16.54 8.95 1.06
C THR A 111 -16.34 7.47 1.41
N ALA A 112 -15.12 7.08 1.79
CA ALA A 112 -14.85 5.71 2.24
C ALA A 112 -15.64 5.39 3.51
N GLY A 113 -16.21 4.18 3.57
CA GLY A 113 -17.03 3.73 4.69
C GLY A 113 -18.49 3.52 4.29
N VAL A 114 -19.38 3.53 5.29
CA VAL A 114 -20.81 3.32 5.06
C VAL A 114 -21.45 4.55 4.43
N LEU A 115 -22.46 4.34 3.60
CA LEU A 115 -23.30 5.43 3.10
C LEU A 115 -24.11 6.02 4.28
N ASN A 116 -24.28 7.34 4.28
CA ASN A 116 -25.13 8.04 5.25
C ASN A 116 -26.62 7.88 4.90
N CYS A 117 -27.13 6.68 5.14
CA CYS A 117 -28.51 6.31 4.89
C CYS A 117 -29.50 6.96 5.88
N ARG A 118 -30.67 7.38 5.39
CA ARG A 118 -31.79 7.86 6.22
C ARG A 118 -33.02 6.99 6.02
N ARG A 119 -33.74 6.69 7.10
CA ARG A 119 -34.98 5.89 7.03
C ARG A 119 -35.98 6.56 6.08
N GLY A 120 -36.49 5.80 5.11
CA GLY A 120 -37.44 6.29 4.10
C GLY A 120 -36.80 6.91 2.85
N HIS A 121 -35.47 6.94 2.73
CA HIS A 121 -34.76 7.42 1.55
C HIS A 121 -33.81 6.35 0.99
N PRO A 122 -33.63 6.28 -0.34
CA PRO A 122 -32.55 5.50 -0.94
C PRO A 122 -31.18 5.95 -0.41
N CYS A 123 -30.31 4.96 -0.27
CA CYS A 123 -28.88 5.15 -0.32
C CYS A 123 -28.43 4.72 -1.73
#